data_AF-A0A520GIJ6-F1
#
_entry.id   AF-A0A520GIJ6-F1
#
_cell.length_a   1.000
_cell.length_b   1.000
_cell.length_c   1.000
_cell.angle_alpha   90.00
_cell.angle_beta   90.00
_cell.angle_gamma   90.00
#
_symmetry.space_group_name_H-M   'P 1'
#
loop_
_entity.id
_entity.type
_entity.pdbx_description
1 polymer ?
#
loop_
_entity_poly.entity_id
_entity_poly.type
_entity_poly.pdbx_seq_one_letter_code
_entity_poly.pdbx_strand_id
1 'polypeptide(L)'
;MTASKPIRTTTPPPLEEALAQTQDVQQRLNSGAQELFVMSEVLKQEIPPEARTGDVEQALEKHEALEEKVQECADDLEDVTRALAREVAKRKKLEKRLDAVELAGSEGESLND
;
A
#
# COMPACT_ATOMS: atom_id res chain seq x y z
N MET A 1 4.18 46.92 -1.65
CA MET A 1 4.65 46.29 -0.40
C MET A 1 4.08 44.88 -0.34
N THR A 2 5.00 43.90 -0.30
CA THR A 2 4.88 42.47 0.05
C THR A 2 3.78 41.65 -0.63
N ALA A 3 4.17 40.91 -1.68
CA ALA A 3 3.41 39.77 -2.21
C ALA A 3 3.28 38.67 -1.13
N SER A 4 2.05 38.24 -0.88
CA SER A 4 1.72 37.17 0.04
C SER A 4 2.31 35.84 -0.41
N LYS A 5 3.28 35.33 0.35
CA LYS A 5 3.82 33.97 0.25
C LYS A 5 2.70 32.98 0.60
N PRO A 6 2.31 32.04 -0.27
CA PRO A 6 1.27 31.08 0.07
C PRO A 6 1.82 30.12 1.12
N ILE A 7 1.00 29.95 2.15
CA ILE A 7 1.19 29.07 3.30
C ILE A 7 1.34 27.63 2.77
N ARG A 8 2.47 26.99 3.10
CA ARG A 8 2.65 25.54 2.91
C ARG A 8 1.64 24.86 3.84
N THR A 9 0.53 24.38 3.27
CA THR A 9 -0.49 23.61 3.98
C THR A 9 0.11 22.31 4.49
N THR A 10 0.01 22.07 5.79
CA THR A 10 0.53 20.91 6.53
C THR A 10 -0.30 19.63 6.35
N THR A 11 -1.06 19.53 5.26
CA THR A 11 -1.74 18.30 4.87
C THR A 11 -0.72 17.46 4.10
N PRO A 12 -0.44 16.21 4.50
CA PRO A 12 0.40 15.33 3.68
C PRO A 12 -0.19 15.31 2.26
N PRO A 13 0.62 15.49 1.21
CA PRO A 13 0.09 15.56 -0.15
C PRO A 13 -0.70 14.28 -0.45
N PRO A 14 -1.77 14.34 -1.26
CA PRO A 14 -2.75 13.24 -1.41
C PRO A 14 -2.16 11.84 -1.69
N LEU A 15 -0.96 11.76 -2.27
CA LEU A 15 -0.28 10.48 -2.50
C LEU A 15 0.41 9.87 -1.27
N GLU A 16 0.87 10.68 -0.33
CA GLU A 16 1.45 10.18 0.93
C GLU A 16 0.36 9.57 1.80
N GLU A 17 -0.81 10.23 1.82
CA GLU A 17 -2.00 9.69 2.47
C GLU A 17 -2.47 8.40 1.77
N ALA A 18 -2.56 8.39 0.44
CA ALA A 18 -2.89 7.18 -0.31
C ALA A 18 -1.90 6.04 -0.05
N LEU A 19 -0.60 6.34 0.08
CA LEU A 19 0.41 5.33 0.41
C LEU A 19 0.18 4.76 1.82
N ALA A 20 -0.06 5.61 2.80
CA ALA A 20 -0.34 5.17 4.17
C ALA A 20 -1.61 4.32 4.25
N GLN A 21 -2.68 4.73 3.55
CA GLN A 21 -3.91 3.95 3.46
C GLN A 21 -3.69 2.60 2.79
N THR A 22 -2.90 2.56 1.70
CA THR A 22 -2.61 1.30 0.99
C THR A 22 -1.81 0.35 1.87
N GLN A 23 -0.83 0.86 2.63
CA GLN A 23 -0.05 0.09 3.60
C GLN A 23 -0.93 -0.49 4.73
N ASP A 24 -1.87 0.29 5.26
CA ASP A 24 -2.81 -0.18 6.27
C ASP A 24 -3.72 -1.30 5.73
N VAL A 25 -4.28 -1.13 4.53
CA VAL A 25 -5.09 -2.17 3.88
C VAL A 25 -4.27 -3.42 3.62
N GLN A 26 -3.02 -3.29 3.15
CA GLN A 26 -2.11 -4.41 2.93
C GLN A 26 -1.83 -5.17 4.23
N GLN A 27 -1.57 -4.46 5.33
CA GLN A 27 -1.35 -5.10 6.62
C GLN A 27 -2.58 -5.88 7.10
N ARG A 28 -3.78 -5.29 6.98
CA ARG A 28 -5.03 -5.96 7.35
C ARG A 28 -5.31 -7.19 6.48
N LEU A 29 -5.07 -7.08 5.18
CA LEU A 29 -5.24 -8.19 4.24
C LEU A 29 -4.28 -9.35 4.55
N ASN A 30 -3.00 -9.04 4.81
CA ASN A 30 -2.00 -10.05 5.18
C ASN A 30 -2.35 -10.75 6.50
N SER A 31 -2.86 -10.01 7.50
CA SER A 31 -3.34 -10.61 8.75
C SER A 31 -4.50 -11.57 8.48
N GLY A 32 -5.48 -11.14 7.69
CA GLY A 32 -6.62 -11.99 7.32
C GLY A 32 -6.21 -13.23 6.53
N ALA A 33 -5.27 -13.10 5.60
CA ALA A 33 -4.71 -14.23 4.85
C ALA A 33 -4.04 -15.24 5.78
N GLN A 34 -3.24 -14.77 6.74
CA GLN A 34 -2.57 -15.62 7.72
C GLN A 34 -3.56 -16.34 8.65
N GLU A 35 -4.61 -15.65 9.08
CA GLU A 35 -5.68 -16.24 9.90
C GLU A 35 -6.45 -17.32 9.13
N LEU A 36 -6.77 -17.08 7.86
CA LEU A 36 -7.42 -18.06 6.99
C LEU A 36 -6.53 -19.30 6.79
N PHE A 37 -5.24 -19.11 6.53
CA PHE A 37 -4.29 -20.21 6.41
C PHE A 37 -4.24 -21.07 7.68
N VAL A 38 -4.14 -20.44 8.86
CA VAL A 38 -4.13 -21.17 10.14
C VAL A 38 -5.44 -21.94 10.32
N MET A 39 -6.59 -21.34 10.00
CA MET A 39 -7.88 -22.00 10.09
C MET A 39 -7.97 -23.21 9.16
N SER A 40 -7.46 -23.11 7.94
CA SER A 40 -7.37 -24.20 6.97
C SER A 40 -6.59 -25.39 7.51
N GLU A 41 -5.40 -25.12 8.06
CA GLU A 41 -4.53 -26.16 8.62
C GLU A 41 -5.19 -26.83 9.83
N VAL A 42 -5.86 -26.08 10.70
CA VAL A 42 -6.63 -26.63 11.83
C VAL A 42 -7.79 -27.49 11.32
N LEU A 43 -8.56 -27.02 10.33
CA LEU A 43 -9.67 -27.80 9.76
C LEU A 43 -9.19 -29.11 9.13
N LYS A 44 -8.06 -29.07 8.42
CA LYS A 44 -7.42 -30.28 7.88
C LYS A 44 -6.94 -31.21 8.99
N GLN A 45 -6.39 -30.69 10.07
CA GLN A 45 -5.95 -31.51 11.20
C GLN A 45 -7.12 -32.17 11.94
N GLU A 46 -8.20 -31.42 12.18
CA GLU A 46 -9.34 -31.86 13.00
C GLU A 46 -10.36 -32.71 12.24
N ILE A 47 -10.44 -32.56 10.90
CA ILE A 47 -11.34 -33.35 10.06
C ILE A 47 -10.53 -34.48 9.41
N PRO A 48 -10.66 -35.73 9.89
CA PRO A 48 -9.93 -36.86 9.33
C PRO A 48 -10.41 -37.15 7.90
N PRO A 49 -9.55 -37.70 7.03
CA PRO A 49 -9.88 -37.91 5.61
C PRO A 49 -11.18 -38.69 5.38
N GLU A 50 -11.50 -39.66 6.24
CA GLU A 50 -12.71 -40.48 6.13
C GLU A 50 -13.99 -39.69 6.39
N ALA A 51 -13.89 -38.57 7.10
CA ALA A 51 -15.00 -37.65 7.37
C ALA A 51 -15.10 -36.50 6.35
N ARG A 52 -14.09 -36.32 5.48
CA ARG A 52 -14.09 -35.32 4.40
C ARG A 52 -14.84 -35.86 3.19
N THR A 53 -16.16 -35.93 3.29
CA THR A 53 -17.00 -36.42 2.19
C THR A 53 -18.16 -35.48 1.94
N GLY A 54 -18.65 -35.45 0.70
CA GLY A 54 -19.82 -34.66 0.31
C GLY A 54 -19.61 -33.16 0.56
N ASP A 55 -20.51 -32.57 1.33
CA ASP A 55 -20.51 -31.12 1.58
C ASP A 55 -19.25 -30.64 2.32
N VAL A 56 -18.64 -31.48 3.16
CA VAL A 56 -17.43 -31.13 3.92
C VAL A 56 -16.22 -31.02 2.99
N GLU A 57 -16.06 -31.98 2.08
CA GLU A 57 -14.98 -31.96 1.08
C GLU A 57 -15.12 -30.73 0.17
N GLN A 58 -16.33 -30.49 -0.34
CA GLN A 58 -16.59 -29.32 -1.18
C GLN A 58 -16.37 -27.99 -0.43
N ALA A 59 -16.70 -27.92 0.86
CA ALA A 59 -16.45 -26.73 1.67
C ALA A 59 -14.95 -26.50 1.87
N LEU A 60 -14.16 -27.55 2.08
CA LEU A 60 -12.70 -27.46 2.21
C LEU A 60 -12.05 -27.01 0.89
N GLU A 61 -12.44 -27.58 -0.26
CA GLU A 61 -11.95 -27.14 -1.57
C GLU A 61 -12.27 -25.67 -1.84
N LYS A 62 -13.50 -25.23 -1.54
CA LYS A 62 -13.89 -23.82 -1.68
C LYS A 62 -13.11 -22.91 -0.74
N HIS A 63 -12.76 -23.40 0.44
CA HIS A 63 -11.95 -22.66 1.41
C HIS A 63 -10.53 -22.48 0.89
N GLU A 64 -9.88 -23.55 0.41
CA GLU A 64 -8.55 -23.48 -0.19
C GLU A 64 -8.51 -22.53 -1.40
N ALA A 65 -9.51 -22.62 -2.28
CA ALA A 65 -9.62 -21.72 -3.43
C ALA A 65 -9.86 -20.25 -3.02
N LEU A 66 -10.43 -20.01 -1.83
CA LEU A 66 -10.58 -18.65 -1.29
C LEU A 66 -9.27 -18.15 -0.68
N GLU A 67 -8.52 -19.02 0.02
CA GLU A 67 -7.19 -18.69 0.54
C GLU A 67 -6.24 -18.29 -0.59
N GLU A 68 -6.19 -19.05 -1.68
CA GLU A 68 -5.36 -18.74 -2.84
C GLU A 68 -5.70 -17.35 -3.41
N LYS A 69 -6.98 -17.05 -3.59
CA LYS A 69 -7.43 -15.73 -4.07
C LYS A 69 -7.05 -14.60 -3.10
N VAL A 70 -7.15 -14.83 -1.80
CA VAL A 70 -6.80 -13.82 -0.80
C VAL A 70 -5.29 -13.57 -0.82
N GLN A 71 -4.47 -14.61 -1.00
CA GLN A 71 -3.02 -14.49 -1.16
C GLN A 71 -2.66 -13.74 -2.46
N GLU A 72 -3.29 -14.06 -3.58
CA GLU A 72 -3.10 -13.33 -4.84
C GLU A 72 -3.45 -11.84 -4.67
N CYS A 73 -4.55 -11.52 -3.98
CA CYS A 73 -4.91 -10.13 -3.68
C CYS A 73 -3.86 -9.43 -2.81
N ALA A 74 -3.26 -10.15 -1.86
CA ALA A 74 -2.21 -9.62 -0.99
C ALA A 74 -0.94 -9.29 -1.78
N ASP A 75 -0.54 -10.19 -2.68
CA ASP A 75 0.63 -10.03 -3.53
C ASP A 75 0.42 -8.87 -4.53
N ASP A 76 -0.74 -8.79 -5.18
CA ASP A 76 -1.10 -7.68 -6.07
C ASP A 76 -1.09 -6.33 -5.34
N LEU A 77 -1.61 -6.29 -4.12
CA LEU A 77 -1.62 -5.08 -3.30
C LEU A 77 -0.21 -4.68 -2.87
N GLU A 78 0.67 -5.63 -2.56
CA GLU A 78 2.08 -5.35 -2.30
C GLU A 78 2.76 -4.66 -3.50
N ASP A 79 2.50 -5.17 -4.71
CA ASP A 79 3.02 -4.62 -5.95
C ASP A 79 2.57 -3.16 -6.17
N VAL A 80 1.29 -2.88 -5.92
CA VAL A 80 0.72 -1.53 -5.98
C VAL A 80 1.31 -0.62 -4.90
N THR A 81 1.38 -1.06 -3.64
CA THR A 81 2.00 -0.30 -2.54
C THR A 81 3.43 0.10 -2.90
N ARG A 82 4.21 -0.84 -3.44
CA ARG A 82 5.60 -0.63 -3.82
C ARG A 82 5.73 0.33 -5.01
N ALA A 83 4.84 0.26 -5.99
CA ALA A 83 4.78 1.21 -7.09
C ALA A 83 4.46 2.63 -6.60
N LEU A 84 3.47 2.78 -5.72
CA LEU A 84 3.06 4.05 -5.13
C LEU A 84 4.18 4.67 -4.28
N ALA A 85 4.86 3.86 -3.46
CA ALA A 85 6.01 4.31 -2.66
C ALA A 85 7.13 4.89 -3.54
N ARG A 86 7.42 4.24 -4.68
CA ARG A 86 8.40 4.74 -5.65
C ARG A 86 7.99 6.08 -6.25
N GLU A 87 6.72 6.26 -6.61
CA GLU A 87 6.23 7.50 -7.18
C GLU A 87 6.25 8.66 -6.16
N VAL A 88 5.83 8.40 -4.91
CA VAL A 88 5.94 9.38 -3.82
C VAL A 88 7.39 9.83 -3.63
N ALA A 89 8.34 8.88 -3.58
CA ALA A 89 9.76 9.20 -3.43
C ALA A 89 10.30 10.02 -4.63
N LYS A 90 9.89 9.67 -5.84
CA LYS A 90 10.26 10.40 -7.06
C LYS A 90 9.73 11.83 -7.04
N ARG A 91 8.48 12.05 -6.64
CA ARG A 91 7.89 13.39 -6.54
C ARG A 91 8.58 14.25 -5.49
N LYS A 92 8.82 13.71 -4.28
CA LYS A 92 9.61 14.40 -3.25
C LYS A 92 10.99 14.83 -3.75
N LYS A 93 11.64 14.00 -4.56
CA LYS A 93 12.94 14.34 -5.16
C LYS A 93 12.81 15.46 -6.20
N LEU A 94 11.75 15.45 -7.02
CA LEU A 94 11.51 16.49 -8.02
C LEU A 94 11.14 17.83 -7.38
N GLU A 95 10.28 17.83 -6.37
CA GLU A 95 9.90 19.03 -5.60
C GLU A 95 11.13 19.67 -4.95
N LYS A 96 12.00 18.89 -4.31
CA LYS A 96 13.27 19.40 -3.75
C LYS A 96 14.17 20.04 -4.81
N ARG A 97 14.20 19.48 -6.03
CA ARG A 97 14.99 20.04 -7.14
C ARG A 97 14.36 21.33 -7.66
N LEU A 98 13.03 21.39 -7.73
CA LEU A 98 12.30 22.58 -8.14
C LEU A 98 12.54 23.72 -7.14
N ASP A 99 12.34 23.47 -5.84
CA ASP A 99 12.62 24.44 -4.77
C ASP A 99 14.07 24.96 -4.85
N ALA A 100 15.05 24.10 -5.14
CA ALA A 100 16.45 24.50 -5.30
C ALA A 100 16.71 25.37 -6.54
N VAL A 101 16.04 25.08 -7.67
CA VAL A 101 16.17 25.87 -8.91
C VAL A 101 15.48 27.23 -8.76
N GLU A 102 14.30 27.28 -8.14
CA GLU A 102 13.59 28.53 -7.86
C GLU A 102 14.40 29.43 -6.93
N LEU A 103 15.03 28.87 -5.90
CA LEU A 103 15.90 29.62 -4.99
C LEU A 103 17.11 30.21 -5.74
N ALA A 104 17.81 29.40 -6.54
CA ALA A 104 18.97 29.85 -7.31
C ALA A 104 18.61 30.91 -8.38
N GLY A 105 17.41 30.80 -8.99
CA GLY A 105 16.89 31.82 -9.91
C GLY A 105 16.64 33.16 -9.22
N SER A 106 16.05 33.13 -8.03
CA SER A 106 15.77 34.34 -7.24
C SER A 106 17.04 35.05 -6.72
N GLU A 107 18.12 34.30 -6.45
CA GLU A 107 19.42 34.87 -6.05
C GLU A 107 20.18 35.48 -7.23
N GLY A 108 20.05 34.91 -8.43
CA GLY A 108 20.67 35.43 -9.64
C GLY A 108 20.05 36.75 -10.14
N GLU A 109 18.77 36.96 -9.89
CA GLU A 109 18.03 38.16 -10.30
C GLU A 109 18.30 39.37 -9.39
N SER A 110 18.70 39.15 -8.13
CA SER A 110 19.03 40.21 -7.17
C SER A 110 20.47 40.74 -7.28
N LEU A 111 21.32 40.13 -8.11
CA LEU A 111 22.74 40.51 -8.30
C LEU A 111 22.96 41.37 -9.56
N ASN A 112 21.91 41.61 -10.35
CA ASN A 112 21.97 42.34 -11.62
C ASN A 112 21.28 43.73 -11.61
N ASP A 113 20.83 44.21 -10.44
CA ASP A 113 20.38 45.60 -10.20
C ASP A 113 21.45 46.39 -9.43
#